data_AF-A0A5C5URA2-F1
#
_entry.id   AF-A0A5C5URA2-F1
#
_cell.length_a   1.000
_cell.length_b   1.000
_cell.length_c   1.000
_cell.angle_alpha   90.00
_cell.angle_beta   90.00
_cell.angle_gamma   90.00
#
_symmetry.space_group_name_H-M   'P 1'
#
loop_
_entity.id
_entity.type
_entity.pdbx_description
1 polymer ?
#
loop_
_entity_poly.entity_id
_entity_poly.type
_entity_poly.pdbx_seq_one_letter_code
_entity_poly.pdbx_strand_id
1 'polypeptide(L)'
;MDIGQDFSLQVRRAQGSPLVDDLTFAHCPVSIALSDELRAVFVRRGKLVTHAELDALGVGSTSMWDLTAERTTSARVRIRSHVRGGIEVAADPGSAVDWLAHPHSFWLLHTHLQQFFGGTILYFAPTTTLLVAAPWAAGYLPELQLWAAETYAAAGARGLVPHGVIYHQGYPTSVSQQFAHAR
;
A
#
# COMPACT_ATOMS: atom_id res chain seq x y z
N MET A 1 8.80 8.12 26.40
CA MET A 1 7.73 7.24 25.91
C MET A 1 7.97 7.09 24.42
N ASP A 2 8.27 5.87 23.95
CA ASP A 2 8.53 5.63 22.53
C ASP A 2 7.19 5.66 21.78
N ILE A 3 6.78 6.86 21.36
CA ILE A 3 5.46 7.14 20.77
C ILE A 3 5.21 6.21 19.59
N GLY A 4 6.25 5.77 18.87
CA GLY A 4 6.11 4.85 17.76
C GLY A 4 5.48 3.50 18.14
N GLN A 5 5.71 2.96 19.36
CA GLN A 5 5.45 1.54 19.71
C GLN A 5 4.04 1.03 19.45
N ASP A 6 3.05 1.91 19.54
CA ASP A 6 1.64 1.54 19.38
C ASP A 6 1.08 1.73 17.96
N PHE A 7 1.86 2.28 17.02
CA PHE A 7 1.37 2.70 15.71
C PHE A 7 1.89 1.80 14.58
N SER A 8 1.04 1.65 13.56
CA SER A 8 1.33 0.98 12.31
C SER A 8 0.78 1.79 11.15
N LEU A 9 1.43 1.65 9.99
CA LEU A 9 0.99 2.25 8.74
C LEU A 9 0.20 1.20 7.96
N GLN A 10 -0.94 1.58 7.40
CA GLN A 10 -1.73 0.69 6.55
C GLN A 10 -2.10 1.35 5.24
N VAL A 11 -2.10 0.58 4.15
CA VAL A 11 -2.68 1.06 2.88
C VAL A 11 -4.18 0.83 2.88
N ARG A 12 -4.94 1.86 2.52
CA ARG A 12 -6.38 1.82 2.33
C ARG A 12 -6.77 2.41 0.99
N ARG A 13 -7.95 2.00 0.52
CA ARG A 13 -8.56 2.63 -0.65
C ARG A 13 -9.01 4.04 -0.27
N ALA A 14 -8.79 5.01 -1.14
CA ALA A 14 -9.35 6.34 -1.01
C ALA A 14 -10.89 6.23 -0.95
N GLN A 15 -11.49 6.74 0.12
CA GLN A 15 -12.94 6.81 0.27
C GLN A 15 -13.36 8.24 0.60
N GLY A 16 -14.44 8.70 -0.03
CA GLY A 16 -15.10 9.97 0.27
C GLY A 16 -14.52 11.19 -0.45
N SER A 17 -15.36 12.22 -0.58
CA SER A 17 -14.94 13.56 -0.97
C SER A 17 -14.21 14.23 0.20
N PRO A 18 -13.25 15.14 -0.04
CA PRO A 18 -12.61 15.88 1.03
C PRO A 18 -13.67 16.60 1.88
N LEU A 19 -13.56 16.45 3.20
CA LEU A 19 -14.41 17.17 4.14
C LEU A 19 -13.91 18.61 4.24
N VAL A 20 -14.83 19.56 4.08
CA VAL A 20 -14.56 21.02 4.06
C VAL A 20 -14.97 21.68 5.39
N ASP A 21 -15.41 20.89 6.36
CA ASP A 21 -15.91 21.39 7.64
C ASP A 21 -14.91 21.15 8.79
N ASP A 22 -14.45 22.23 9.41
CA ASP A 22 -13.47 22.23 10.51
C ASP A 22 -13.97 21.47 11.74
N LEU A 23 -15.29 21.42 11.98
CA LEU A 23 -15.86 20.72 13.13
C LEU A 23 -15.74 19.19 12.99
N THR A 24 -15.79 18.67 11.77
CA THR A 24 -15.65 17.23 11.50
C THR A 24 -14.22 16.82 11.20
N PHE A 25 -13.38 17.75 10.73
CA PHE A 25 -11.98 17.49 10.36
C PHE A 25 -11.18 16.84 11.49
N ALA A 26 -11.33 17.34 12.72
CA ALA A 26 -10.66 16.82 13.91
C ALA A 26 -10.93 15.31 14.16
N HIS A 27 -12.12 14.83 13.78
CA HIS A 27 -12.55 13.44 13.95
C HIS A 27 -12.25 12.55 12.73
N CYS A 28 -11.70 13.13 11.66
CA CYS A 28 -11.36 12.37 10.46
C CYS A 28 -10.07 11.58 10.67
N PRO A 29 -9.99 10.35 10.14
CA PRO A 29 -8.73 9.62 10.08
C PRO A 29 -7.64 10.43 9.36
N VAL A 30 -6.47 10.53 9.97
CA VAL A 30 -5.32 11.11 9.30
C VAL A 30 -4.90 10.18 8.17
N SER A 31 -4.76 10.74 6.97
CA SER A 31 -4.32 10.00 5.80
C SER A 31 -3.35 10.79 4.94
N ILE A 32 -2.47 10.07 4.24
CA ILE A 32 -1.54 10.62 3.25
C ILE A 32 -1.90 10.00 1.90
N ALA A 33 -2.08 10.84 0.88
CA ALA A 33 -2.35 10.37 -0.48
C ALA A 33 -1.12 9.64 -1.04
N LEU A 34 -1.33 8.44 -1.57
CA LEU A 34 -0.30 7.66 -2.27
C LEU A 34 -0.56 7.67 -3.77
N SER A 35 -1.84 7.64 -4.15
CA SER A 35 -2.35 7.82 -5.51
C SER A 35 -3.81 8.24 -5.46
N ASP A 36 -4.45 8.34 -6.63
CA ASP A 36 -5.88 8.62 -6.73
C ASP A 36 -6.75 7.57 -6.02
N GLU A 37 -6.27 6.32 -5.94
CA GLU A 37 -7.02 5.20 -5.36
C GLU A 37 -6.52 4.77 -3.99
N LEU A 38 -5.29 5.15 -3.62
CA LEU A 38 -4.62 4.62 -2.42
C LEU A 38 -4.21 5.74 -1.47
N ARG A 39 -4.41 5.47 -0.18
CA ARG A 39 -3.96 6.32 0.92
C ARG A 39 -3.24 5.49 1.96
N ALA A 40 -2.22 6.07 2.57
CA ALA A 40 -1.66 5.57 3.81
C ALA A 40 -2.46 6.13 4.98
N VAL A 41 -2.80 5.29 5.94
CA VAL A 41 -3.48 5.67 7.19
C VAL A 41 -2.72 5.14 8.39
N PHE A 42 -2.85 5.83 9.51
CA PHE A 42 -2.25 5.43 10.77
C PHE A 42 -3.23 4.59 11.57
N VAL A 43 -2.75 3.48 12.12
CA VAL A 43 -3.53 2.58 12.96
C VAL A 43 -2.86 2.39 14.30
N ARG A 44 -3.63 2.61 15.37
CA ARG A 44 -3.24 2.36 16.75
C ARG A 44 -4.17 1.33 17.37
N ARG A 45 -3.63 0.19 17.81
CA ARG A 45 -4.41 -0.91 18.43
C ARG A 45 -5.66 -1.32 17.62
N GLY A 46 -5.52 -1.36 16.29
CA GLY A 46 -6.59 -1.73 15.36
C GLY A 46 -7.59 -0.62 15.02
N LYS A 47 -7.44 0.60 15.56
CA LYS A 47 -8.29 1.76 15.24
C LYS A 47 -7.52 2.78 14.40
N LEU A 48 -8.23 3.42 13.46
CA LEU A 48 -7.68 4.54 12.70
C LEU A 48 -7.43 5.72 13.64
N VAL A 49 -6.27 6.35 13.48
CA VAL A 49 -5.89 7.55 14.24
C VAL A 49 -6.51 8.78 13.57
N THR A 50 -7.18 9.60 14.36
CA THR A 50 -7.82 10.84 13.92
C THR A 50 -6.88 12.04 14.04
N HIS A 51 -7.22 13.16 13.37
CA HIS A 51 -6.46 14.40 13.47
C HIS A 51 -6.33 14.89 14.93
N ALA A 52 -7.42 14.87 15.71
CA ALA A 52 -7.40 15.25 17.12
C ALA A 52 -6.48 14.36 17.98
N GLU A 53 -6.47 13.05 17.72
CA GLU A 53 -5.59 12.12 18.43
C GLU A 53 -4.12 12.35 18.09
N LEU A 54 -3.82 12.65 16.82
CA LEU A 54 -2.47 12.97 16.38
C LEU A 54 -1.98 14.30 16.98
N ASP A 55 -2.83 15.33 16.98
CA ASP A 55 -2.54 16.63 17.59
C ASP A 55 -2.29 16.51 19.09
N ALA A 56 -3.08 15.70 19.79
CA ALA A 56 -2.90 15.42 21.22
C ALA A 56 -1.56 14.73 21.54
N LEU A 57 -0.95 14.04 20.57
CA LEU A 57 0.39 13.45 20.71
C LEU A 57 1.51 14.46 20.44
N GLY A 58 1.18 15.63 19.87
CA GLY A 58 2.16 16.65 19.48
C GLY A 58 3.11 16.21 18.37
N VAL A 59 2.71 15.24 17.53
CA VAL A 59 3.52 14.70 16.43
C VAL A 59 2.86 15.06 15.10
N GLY A 60 3.61 15.66 14.17
CA GLY A 60 3.11 15.93 12.83
C GLY A 60 2.87 14.65 12.01
N SER A 61 1.95 14.70 11.04
CA SER A 61 1.59 13.54 10.20
C SER A 61 2.78 13.00 9.42
N THR A 62 3.65 13.86 8.89
CA THR A 62 4.89 13.44 8.20
C THR A 62 5.85 12.71 9.14
N SER A 63 6.10 13.24 10.34
CA SER A 63 6.95 12.56 11.32
C SER A 63 6.38 11.21 11.75
N MET A 64 5.06 11.12 11.91
CA MET A 64 4.38 9.85 12.18
C MET A 64 4.53 8.88 11.00
N TRP A 65 4.48 9.37 9.76
CA TRP A 65 4.67 8.57 8.55
C TRP A 65 6.06 7.96 8.47
N ASP A 66 7.10 8.76 8.70
CA ASP A 66 8.49 8.30 8.70
C ASP A 66 8.72 7.26 9.82
N LEU A 67 8.28 7.57 11.05
CA LEU A 67 8.45 6.67 12.21
C LEU A 67 7.73 5.33 12.03
N THR A 68 6.55 5.33 11.41
CA THR A 68 5.79 4.10 11.15
C THR A 68 6.36 3.32 9.96
N ALA A 69 6.96 3.99 8.99
CA ALA A 69 7.64 3.35 7.86
C ALA A 69 8.90 2.59 8.27
N GLU A 70 9.71 3.11 9.21
CA GLU A 70 10.89 2.43 9.74
C GLU A 70 10.54 1.04 10.32
N ARG A 71 9.34 0.91 10.90
CA ARG A 71 8.81 -0.36 11.43
C ARG A 71 8.42 -1.30 10.32
N THR A 72 7.73 -0.79 9.30
CA THR A 72 7.38 -1.56 8.11
C THR A 72 8.64 -2.16 7.49
N THR A 73 9.73 -1.38 7.38
CA THR A 73 11.01 -1.87 6.85
C THR A 73 11.75 -2.83 7.77
N SER A 74 11.41 -2.85 9.07
CA SER A 74 11.94 -3.82 10.04
C SER A 74 11.20 -5.17 10.00
N ALA A 75 10.06 -5.26 9.30
CA ALA A 75 9.31 -6.50 9.15
C ALA A 75 10.09 -7.52 8.31
N ARG A 76 9.97 -8.81 8.68
CA ARG A 76 10.57 -9.90 7.92
C ARG A 76 9.74 -10.14 6.66
N VAL A 77 10.36 -9.98 5.50
CA VAL A 77 9.73 -10.29 4.21
C VAL A 77 10.02 -11.73 3.82
N ARG A 78 8.97 -12.44 3.38
CA ARG A 78 9.05 -13.76 2.76
C ARG A 78 8.46 -13.69 1.36
N ILE A 79 9.09 -14.39 0.42
CA ILE A 79 8.65 -14.50 -0.96
C ILE A 79 8.31 -15.95 -1.27
N ARG A 80 7.24 -16.16 -2.03
CA ARG A 80 6.86 -17.49 -2.53
C ARG A 80 6.27 -17.39 -3.94
N SER A 81 6.36 -18.46 -4.72
CA SER A 81 5.70 -18.53 -6.03
C SER A 81 4.19 -18.42 -5.83
N HIS A 82 3.54 -17.58 -6.62
CA HIS A 82 2.09 -17.48 -6.64
C HIS A 82 1.50 -18.48 -7.65
N VAL A 83 0.33 -19.07 -7.34
CA VAL A 83 -0.26 -20.17 -8.13
C VAL A 83 -0.66 -19.76 -9.56
N ARG A 84 -0.89 -18.46 -9.79
CA ARG A 84 -1.19 -17.88 -11.10
C ARG A 84 0.03 -17.21 -11.76
N GLY A 85 1.23 -17.56 -11.30
CA GLY A 85 2.47 -16.88 -11.68
C GLY A 85 2.74 -15.62 -10.86
N GLY A 86 3.99 -15.16 -10.92
CA GLY A 86 4.52 -14.08 -10.09
C GLY A 86 5.00 -14.56 -8.71
N ILE A 87 5.34 -13.59 -7.86
CA ILE A 87 5.78 -13.80 -6.49
C ILE A 87 4.75 -13.19 -5.55
N GLU A 88 4.23 -13.99 -4.63
CA GLU A 88 3.51 -13.48 -3.48
C GLU A 88 4.51 -13.03 -2.40
N VAL A 89 4.30 -11.82 -1.89
CA VAL A 89 5.08 -11.21 -0.82
C VAL A 89 4.28 -11.30 0.48
N ALA A 90 4.91 -11.78 1.54
CA ALA A 90 4.37 -11.78 2.89
C ALA A 90 5.30 -11.00 3.82
N ALA A 91 4.74 -10.31 4.80
CA ALA A 91 5.51 -9.59 5.83
C ALA A 91 5.08 -10.07 7.23
N ASP A 92 6.02 -10.12 8.16
CA ASP A 92 5.78 -10.47 9.55
C ASP A 92 6.67 -9.62 10.49
N PRO A 93 6.09 -8.79 11.38
CA PRO A 93 4.66 -8.54 11.55
C PRO A 93 4.05 -7.69 10.43
N GLY A 94 2.71 -7.66 10.36
CA GLY A 94 1.97 -6.74 9.49
C GLY A 94 1.58 -7.31 8.13
N SER A 95 1.29 -6.44 7.16
CA SER A 95 0.99 -6.83 5.78
C SER A 95 2.12 -6.43 4.82
N ALA A 96 2.38 -7.27 3.82
CA ALA A 96 3.23 -6.90 2.70
C ALA A 96 2.70 -5.70 1.92
N VAL A 97 1.38 -5.50 1.89
CA VAL A 97 0.75 -4.36 1.22
C VAL A 97 1.17 -3.04 1.87
N ASP A 98 1.42 -3.02 3.19
CA ASP A 98 1.82 -1.83 3.94
C ASP A 98 3.20 -1.29 3.51
N TRP A 99 4.00 -2.12 2.82
CA TRP A 99 5.25 -1.66 2.22
C TRP A 99 5.03 -0.64 1.09
N LEU A 100 3.85 -0.61 0.48
CA LEU A 100 3.48 0.40 -0.53
C LEU A 100 3.13 1.76 0.09
N ALA A 101 2.99 1.84 1.42
CA ALA A 101 2.46 3.01 2.10
C ALA A 101 3.47 4.14 2.28
N HIS A 102 4.76 3.91 2.02
CA HIS A 102 5.81 4.91 2.22
C HIS A 102 6.88 4.82 1.11
N PRO A 103 7.41 5.95 0.59
CA PRO A 103 8.41 5.94 -0.48
C PRO A 103 9.63 5.08 -0.21
N HIS A 104 10.16 5.14 1.02
CA HIS A 104 11.32 4.37 1.41
C HIS A 104 11.06 2.86 1.46
N SER A 105 9.96 2.42 2.08
CA SER A 105 9.65 0.98 2.15
C SER A 105 9.32 0.43 0.77
N PHE A 106 8.59 1.19 -0.05
CA PHE A 106 8.24 0.72 -1.37
C PHE A 106 9.48 0.65 -2.28
N TRP A 107 10.37 1.64 -2.21
CA TRP A 107 11.66 1.61 -2.91
C TRP A 107 12.51 0.39 -2.52
N LEU A 108 12.59 0.06 -1.22
CA LEU A 108 13.37 -1.07 -0.74
C LEU A 108 12.83 -2.40 -1.30
N LEU A 109 11.51 -2.61 -1.22
CA LEU A 109 10.85 -3.77 -1.80
C LEU A 109 11.02 -3.81 -3.33
N HIS A 110 10.83 -2.67 -3.99
CA HIS A 110 10.90 -2.56 -5.44
C HIS A 110 12.29 -2.89 -5.96
N THR A 111 13.33 -2.30 -5.37
CA THR A 111 14.72 -2.55 -5.77
C THR A 111 15.09 -4.02 -5.65
N HIS A 112 14.66 -4.69 -4.56
CA HIS A 112 14.94 -6.11 -4.37
C HIS A 112 14.23 -6.99 -5.41
N LEU A 113 12.94 -6.73 -5.67
CA LEU A 113 12.19 -7.48 -6.67
C LEU A 113 12.65 -7.16 -8.10
N GLN A 114 13.13 -5.94 -8.37
CA GLN A 114 13.65 -5.53 -9.66
C GLN A 114 14.95 -6.26 -10.00
N GLN A 115 15.80 -6.52 -9.00
CA GLN A 115 16.97 -7.39 -9.17
C GLN A 115 16.58 -8.84 -9.50
N PHE A 116 15.44 -9.31 -9.01
CA PHE A 116 14.96 -10.68 -9.28
C PHE A 116 14.29 -10.81 -10.66
N PHE A 117 13.37 -9.90 -11.00
CA PHE A 117 12.57 -10.01 -12.23
C PHE A 117 13.22 -9.35 -13.45
N GLY A 118 13.99 -8.28 -13.24
CA GLY A 118 14.34 -7.34 -14.29
C GLY A 118 13.13 -6.56 -14.82
N GLY A 119 13.39 -5.49 -15.58
CA GLY A 119 12.35 -4.70 -16.24
C GLY A 119 11.35 -4.03 -15.30
N THR A 120 10.15 -3.75 -15.82
CA THR A 120 9.05 -3.13 -15.06
C THR A 120 8.30 -4.20 -14.27
N ILE A 121 8.00 -3.90 -13.00
CA ILE A 121 7.23 -4.78 -12.11
C ILE A 121 5.83 -4.23 -11.91
N LEU A 122 4.85 -5.12 -12.01
CA LEU A 122 3.48 -4.89 -11.60
C LEU A 122 3.23 -5.49 -10.22
N TYR A 123 2.58 -4.71 -9.38
CA TYR A 123 2.12 -5.10 -8.05
C TYR A 123 0.60 -5.22 -8.06
N PHE A 124 0.11 -6.40 -7.71
CA PHE A 124 -1.29 -6.68 -7.52
C PHE A 124 -1.59 -6.73 -6.02
N ALA A 125 -2.43 -5.80 -5.56
CA ALA A 125 -2.88 -5.74 -4.18
C ALA A 125 -4.42 -5.81 -4.12
N PRO A 126 -5.03 -6.97 -4.45
CA PRO A 126 -6.48 -7.09 -4.51
C PRO A 126 -7.15 -6.97 -3.14
N THR A 127 -6.41 -7.24 -2.05
CA THR A 127 -6.88 -7.08 -0.68
C THR A 127 -5.87 -6.30 0.16
N THR A 128 -6.27 -5.83 1.34
CA THR A 128 -5.37 -5.17 2.30
C THR A 128 -4.27 -6.06 2.86
N THR A 129 -4.25 -7.36 2.54
CA THR A 129 -3.26 -8.31 3.10
C THR A 129 -2.43 -9.02 2.04
N LEU A 130 -2.85 -9.01 0.78
CA LEU A 130 -2.26 -9.81 -0.28
C LEU A 130 -1.52 -8.92 -1.26
N LEU A 131 -0.22 -9.16 -1.43
CA LEU A 131 0.62 -8.48 -2.41
C LEU A 131 1.29 -9.52 -3.32
N VAL A 132 1.06 -9.42 -4.62
CA VAL A 132 1.70 -10.25 -5.63
C VAL A 132 2.45 -9.36 -6.62
N ALA A 133 3.73 -9.65 -6.86
CA ALA A 133 4.56 -8.96 -7.83
C ALA A 133 4.80 -9.84 -9.06
N ALA A 134 4.76 -9.25 -10.25
CA ALA A 134 5.06 -9.95 -11.51
C ALA A 134 5.78 -9.01 -12.49
N PRO A 135 6.64 -9.53 -13.38
CA PRO A 135 7.20 -8.71 -14.44
C PRO A 135 6.12 -8.34 -15.45
N TRP A 136 6.14 -7.11 -15.94
CA TRP A 136 5.18 -6.61 -16.92
C TRP A 136 5.15 -7.45 -18.20
N ALA A 137 6.30 -7.97 -18.63
CA ALA A 137 6.40 -8.78 -19.85
C ALA A 137 6.01 -10.27 -19.66
N ALA A 138 5.45 -10.65 -18.50
CA ALA A 138 5.06 -12.03 -18.24
C ALA A 138 3.92 -12.50 -19.16
N GLY A 139 4.08 -13.68 -19.78
CA GLY A 139 3.02 -14.31 -20.58
C GLY A 139 1.76 -14.66 -19.78
N TYR A 140 1.90 -14.90 -18.47
CA TYR A 140 0.78 -15.18 -17.56
C TYR A 140 0.09 -13.91 -17.02
N LEU A 141 0.50 -12.72 -17.47
CA LEU A 141 -0.04 -11.47 -16.92
C LEU A 141 -1.57 -11.32 -17.08
N PRO A 142 -2.21 -11.68 -18.22
CA PRO A 142 -3.66 -11.56 -18.36
C PRO A 142 -4.43 -12.40 -17.34
N GLU A 143 -3.95 -13.61 -17.04
CA GLU A 143 -4.55 -14.50 -16.04
C GLU A 143 -4.40 -13.94 -14.63
N LEU A 144 -3.24 -13.34 -14.33
CA LEU A 144 -2.99 -12.69 -13.04
C LEU A 144 -3.84 -11.43 -12.86
N GLN A 145 -4.07 -10.65 -13.92
CA GLN A 145 -4.97 -9.49 -13.90
C GLN A 145 -6.42 -9.90 -13.64
N LEU A 146 -6.91 -10.94 -14.34
CA LEU A 146 -8.26 -11.48 -14.12
C LEU A 146 -8.42 -11.98 -12.67
N TRP A 147 -7.44 -12.75 -12.19
CA TRP A 147 -7.42 -13.23 -10.82
C TRP A 147 -7.45 -12.08 -9.79
N ALA A 148 -6.68 -11.01 -10.01
CA ALA A 148 -6.66 -9.87 -9.11
C ALA A 148 -8.03 -9.17 -9.05
N ALA A 149 -8.68 -8.98 -10.21
CA ALA A 149 -10.01 -8.38 -10.29
C ALA A 149 -11.08 -9.24 -9.60
N GLU A 150 -11.06 -10.56 -9.81
CA GLU A 150 -11.98 -11.50 -9.15
C GLU A 150 -11.73 -11.55 -7.63
N THR A 151 -10.47 -11.59 -7.22
CA THR A 151 -10.08 -11.60 -5.79
C THR A 151 -10.51 -10.32 -5.10
N TYR A 152 -10.35 -9.17 -5.77
CA TYR A 152 -10.85 -7.88 -5.29
C TYR A 152 -12.38 -7.89 -5.15
N ALA A 153 -13.11 -8.37 -6.15
CA ALA A 153 -14.57 -8.42 -6.13
C ALA A 153 -15.10 -9.31 -4.98
N ALA A 154 -14.41 -10.42 -4.69
CA ALA A 154 -14.75 -11.30 -3.58
C ALA A 154 -14.37 -10.74 -2.19
N ALA A 155 -13.49 -9.74 -2.11
CA ALA A 155 -12.92 -9.25 -0.84
C ALA A 155 -13.85 -8.32 -0.04
N GLY A 156 -14.90 -7.78 -0.67
CA GLY A 156 -15.83 -6.84 -0.03
C GLY A 156 -15.09 -5.64 0.59
N ALA A 157 -15.31 -5.39 1.89
CA ALA A 157 -14.70 -4.27 2.61
C ALA A 157 -13.16 -4.36 2.74
N ARG A 158 -12.55 -5.51 2.42
CA ARG A 158 -11.07 -5.68 2.41
C ARG A 158 -10.46 -5.47 1.04
N GLY A 159 -11.27 -5.22 0.00
CA GLY A 159 -10.80 -4.95 -1.35
C GLY A 159 -9.99 -3.65 -1.39
N LEU A 160 -8.84 -3.69 -2.06
CA LEU A 160 -7.95 -2.53 -2.15
C LEU A 160 -7.86 -1.98 -3.58
N VAL A 161 -7.21 -2.66 -4.52
CA VAL A 161 -7.16 -2.28 -5.95
C VAL A 161 -7.37 -3.49 -6.87
N PRO A 162 -8.23 -3.40 -7.90
CA PRO A 162 -8.54 -4.53 -8.78
C PRO A 162 -7.50 -4.76 -9.88
N HIS A 163 -6.59 -3.82 -10.11
CA HIS A 163 -5.58 -3.84 -11.18
C HIS A 163 -4.17 -3.73 -10.64
N GLY A 164 -3.19 -3.95 -11.53
CA GLY A 164 -1.78 -3.77 -11.22
C GLY A 164 -1.43 -2.29 -11.04
N VAL A 165 -0.60 -2.03 -10.03
CA VAL A 165 0.08 -0.73 -9.84
C VAL A 165 1.58 -0.90 -10.10
N ILE A 166 2.24 0.17 -10.52
CA ILE A 166 3.70 0.20 -10.65
C ILE A 166 4.31 1.06 -9.54
N TYR A 167 5.61 0.88 -9.32
CA TYR A 167 6.41 1.85 -8.60
C TYR A 167 6.70 3.06 -9.51
N HIS A 168 6.34 4.26 -9.07
CA HIS A 168 6.70 5.50 -9.76
C HIS A 168 7.05 6.58 -8.74
N GLN A 169 8.30 7.06 -8.75
CA GLN A 169 8.78 8.13 -7.86
C GLN A 169 8.50 7.88 -6.36
N GLY A 170 8.55 6.63 -5.92
CA GLY A 170 8.26 6.25 -4.53
C GLY A 170 6.81 5.82 -4.25
N TYR A 171 5.89 5.99 -5.20
CA TYR A 171 4.46 5.81 -4.96
C TYR A 171 3.82 4.76 -5.88
N PRO A 172 2.78 4.05 -5.41
CA PRO A 172 2.00 3.13 -6.24
C PRO A 172 1.18 3.91 -7.26
N THR A 173 1.38 3.66 -8.55
CA THR A 173 0.64 4.33 -9.62
C THR A 173 -0.18 3.32 -10.43
N SER A 174 -1.48 3.60 -10.59
CA SER A 174 -2.40 2.76 -11.33
C SER A 174 -2.06 2.75 -12.82
N VAL A 175 -1.95 1.56 -13.39
CA VAL A 175 -1.57 1.37 -14.79
C VAL A 175 -2.68 1.79 -15.76
N SER A 176 -3.91 1.83 -15.26
CA SER A 176 -5.13 2.16 -16.00
C SER A 176 -5.21 3.61 -16.49
N GLN A 177 -4.31 4.51 -16.08
CA GLN A 177 -4.39 5.94 -16.44
C GLN A 177 -3.20 6.53 -17.23
N GLN A 178 -2.02 5.91 -17.26
CA GLN A 178 -0.82 6.56 -17.84
C GLN A 178 -0.05 5.74 -18.90
N PHE A 179 -0.24 4.43 -18.99
CA PHE A 179 0.54 3.59 -19.92
C PHE A 179 -0.15 3.28 -21.24
N ALA A 180 -1.34 3.83 -21.50
CA ALA A 180 -1.97 3.78 -22.81
C ALA A 180 -1.18 4.54 -23.90
N HIS A 181 -0.20 5.38 -23.52
CA HIS A 181 0.55 6.25 -24.44
C HIS A 181 2.04 5.91 -24.59
N ALA A 182 2.56 4.89 -23.91
CA ALA A 182 3.93 4.41 -24.12
C ALA A 182 3.89 3.08 -24.88
N ARG A 183 3.60 3.17 -26.19
CA ARG A 183 3.88 2.12 -27.17
C ARG A 183 5.01 2.60 -28.06
#